data_AF-A0AAU8CDI4-F1
#
_entry.id   AF-A0AAU8CDI4-F1
#
_cell.length_a   1.000
_cell.length_b   1.000
_cell.length_c   1.000
_cell.angle_alpha   90.00
_cell.angle_beta   90.00
_cell.angle_gamma   90.00
#
_symmetry.space_group_name_H-M   'P 1'
#
loop_
_entity.id
_entity.type
_entity.pdbx_description
1 polymer ?
#
loop_
_entity_poly.entity_id
_entity_poly.type
_entity_poly.pdbx_seq_one_letter_code
_entity_poly.pdbx_strand_id
1 'polypeptide(L)'
;MSESDRASAGANESLPERDEILALLEDGIEEAHRKVKDGRVYDAENEKVRIKWIRALAYAANVHRQIQNDRDLEELSRRLEQLEEGDV
;
A
#
# COMPACT_ATOMS: atom_id res chain seq x y z
N MET A 1 10.80 -5.19 33.86
CA MET A 1 10.61 -4.80 32.45
C MET A 1 11.47 -5.72 31.62
N SER A 2 10.86 -6.51 30.74
CA SER A 2 11.50 -7.64 30.05
C SER A 2 12.18 -7.20 28.76
N GLU A 3 13.25 -7.87 28.33
CA GLU A 3 13.93 -7.63 27.04
C GLU A 3 12.98 -7.72 25.82
N SER A 4 11.86 -8.45 25.96
CA SER A 4 10.80 -8.51 24.95
C SER A 4 10.15 -7.15 24.66
N ASP A 5 10.04 -6.24 25.64
CA ASP A 5 9.45 -4.92 25.44
C ASP A 5 10.39 -3.99 24.63
N ARG A 6 11.71 -4.21 24.72
CA ARG A 6 12.71 -3.46 23.93
C ARG A 6 12.78 -3.92 22.48
N ALA A 7 12.56 -5.21 22.21
CA ALA A 7 12.58 -5.76 20.86
C ALA A 7 11.42 -5.23 19.99
N SER A 8 10.26 -4.94 20.59
CA SER A 8 9.10 -4.39 19.88
C SER A 8 9.23 -2.89 19.58
N ALA A 9 9.99 -2.13 20.38
CA ALA A 9 10.10 -0.69 20.23
C ALA A 9 11.01 -0.27 19.06
N GLY A 10 12.03 -1.07 18.71
CA GLY A 10 12.97 -0.74 17.62
C GLY A 10 12.53 -1.17 16.21
N ALA A 11 11.49 -2.02 16.09
CA ALA A 11 11.03 -2.51 14.78
C ALA A 11 10.15 -1.50 14.03
N ASN A 12 9.64 -0.47 14.72
CA ASN A 12 8.69 0.49 14.15
C ASN A 12 9.35 1.79 13.64
N GLU A 13 10.61 2.03 13.99
CA GLU A 13 11.31 3.30 13.72
C GLU A 13 11.92 3.38 12.30
N SER A 14 11.78 2.33 11.49
CA SER A 14 12.36 2.22 10.14
C SER A 14 11.33 1.87 9.06
N LEU A 15 10.06 1.70 9.42
CA LEU A 15 9.03 1.44 8.42
C LEU A 15 8.65 2.77 7.78
N PRO A 16 8.57 2.85 6.43
CA PRO A 16 8.20 4.07 5.74
C PRO A 16 6.86 4.58 6.26
N GLU A 17 6.74 5.90 6.39
CA GLU A 17 5.46 6.49 6.78
C GLU A 17 4.39 6.14 5.74
N ARG A 18 3.14 6.09 6.18
CA ARG A 18 2.01 5.63 5.36
C ARG A 18 1.98 6.26 3.96
N ASP A 19 2.27 7.55 3.85
CA ASP A 19 2.27 8.28 2.58
C ASP A 19 3.48 7.92 1.70
N GLU A 20 4.63 7.58 2.29
CA GLU A 20 5.80 7.07 1.56
C GLU A 20 5.50 5.68 0.96
N ILE A 21 4.75 4.85 1.69
CA ILE A 21 4.28 3.56 1.16
C ILE A 21 3.35 3.79 -0.03
N LEU A 22 2.40 4.74 0.05
CA LEU A 22 1.48 5.03 -1.05
C LEU A 22 2.24 5.50 -2.30
N ALA A 23 3.19 6.43 -2.15
CA ALA A 23 4.01 6.91 -3.27
C ALA A 23 4.80 5.77 -3.93
N LEU A 24 5.41 4.88 -3.13
CA LEU A 24 6.14 3.72 -3.65
C LEU A 24 5.23 2.75 -4.43
N LEU A 25 3.97 2.58 -3.97
CA LEU A 25 2.99 1.73 -4.62
C LEU A 25 2.53 2.34 -5.94
N GLU A 26 2.31 3.66 -6.01
CA GLU A 26 1.98 4.38 -7.25
C GLU A 26 3.10 4.24 -8.30
N ASP A 27 4.35 4.46 -7.92
CA ASP A 27 5.52 4.26 -8.79
C ASP A 27 5.60 2.82 -9.34
N GLY A 28 5.40 1.84 -8.45
CA GLY A 28 5.36 0.43 -8.82
C GLY A 28 4.21 0.08 -9.77
N ILE A 29 3.05 0.71 -9.58
CA ILE A 29 1.89 0.56 -10.45
C ILE A 29 2.19 1.08 -11.85
N GLU A 30 2.75 2.29 -11.95
CA GLU A 30 3.07 2.93 -13.23
C GLU A 30 4.11 2.14 -14.02
N GLU A 31 5.20 1.72 -13.38
CA GLU A 31 6.28 0.97 -14.04
C GLU A 31 5.79 -0.40 -14.52
N ALA A 32 5.00 -1.11 -13.70
CA ALA A 32 4.42 -2.38 -14.11
C ALA A 32 3.45 -2.21 -15.29
N HIS A 33 2.60 -1.17 -15.27
CA HIS A 33 1.70 -0.86 -16.38
C HIS A 33 2.48 -0.54 -17.68
N ARG A 34 3.57 0.24 -17.58
CA ARG A 34 4.47 0.55 -18.70
C ARG A 34 5.10 -0.71 -19.29
N LYS A 35 5.62 -1.62 -18.45
CA LYS A 35 6.19 -2.90 -18.90
C LYS A 35 5.16 -3.79 -19.59
N VAL A 36 3.92 -3.80 -19.08
CA VAL A 36 2.80 -4.53 -19.70
C VAL A 36 2.42 -3.94 -21.05
N LYS A 37 2.40 -2.62 -21.19
CA LYS A 37 2.00 -1.94 -22.43
C LYS A 37 3.09 -1.99 -23.52
N ASP A 38 4.34 -1.74 -23.14
CA ASP A 38 5.42 -1.44 -24.09
C ASP A 38 6.38 -2.63 -24.30
N GLY A 39 6.33 -3.65 -23.45
CA GLY A 39 7.15 -4.84 -23.61
C GLY A 39 6.72 -5.62 -24.86
N ARG A 40 7.55 -5.66 -25.91
CA ARG A 40 7.29 -6.52 -27.07
C ARG A 40 7.46 -8.00 -26.69
N VAL A 41 6.44 -8.82 -26.94
CA VAL A 41 6.43 -10.26 -26.65
C VAL A 41 7.08 -11.02 -27.81
N TYR A 42 8.30 -11.52 -27.59
CA TYR A 42 8.99 -12.43 -28.53
C TYR A 42 9.62 -13.65 -27.84
N ASP A 43 9.68 -13.67 -26.49
CA ASP A 43 10.39 -14.68 -25.70
C ASP A 43 9.57 -15.06 -24.44
N ALA A 44 9.48 -16.36 -24.16
CA ALA A 44 8.79 -16.92 -23.00
C ALA A 44 9.38 -16.45 -21.66
N GLU A 45 10.68 -16.18 -21.58
CA GLU A 45 11.31 -15.65 -20.37
C GLU A 45 10.85 -14.21 -20.09
N ASN A 46 10.68 -13.39 -21.13
CA ASN A 46 10.12 -12.05 -20.98
C ASN A 46 8.65 -12.09 -20.53
N GLU A 47 7.87 -13.08 -20.97
CA GLU A 47 6.49 -13.26 -20.55
C GLU A 47 6.38 -13.70 -19.08
N LYS A 48 7.28 -14.57 -18.61
CA LYS A 48 7.38 -14.93 -17.17
C LYS A 48 7.69 -13.71 -16.31
N VAL A 49 8.58 -12.83 -16.76
CA VAL A 49 8.91 -11.58 -16.06
C VAL A 49 7.70 -10.65 -16.04
N ARG A 50 6.97 -10.49 -17.16
CA ARG A 50 5.75 -9.69 -17.23
C ARG A 50 4.67 -10.16 -16.25
N ILE A 51 4.43 -11.47 -16.16
CA ILE A 51 3.46 -12.04 -15.21
C ILE A 51 3.82 -11.71 -13.75
N LYS A 52 5.11 -11.70 -13.40
CA LYS A 52 5.56 -11.30 -12.05
C LYS A 52 5.25 -9.83 -11.77
N TRP A 53 5.49 -8.95 -12.74
CA TRP A 53 5.15 -7.53 -12.61
C TRP A 53 3.65 -7.29 -12.51
N ILE A 54 2.82 -8.02 -13.27
CA ILE A 54 1.35 -7.95 -13.14
C ILE A 54 0.90 -8.37 -11.74
N ARG A 55 1.49 -9.43 -11.17
CA ARG A 55 1.19 -9.86 -9.80
C ARG A 55 1.64 -8.83 -8.75
N ALA A 56 2.84 -8.27 -8.92
CA ALA A 56 3.35 -7.22 -8.04
C ALA A 56 2.42 -5.99 -8.08
N LEU A 57 2.00 -5.57 -9.29
CA LEU A 57 1.04 -4.50 -9.52
C LEU A 57 -0.29 -4.75 -8.81
N ALA A 58 -0.89 -5.93 -9.02
CA ALA A 58 -2.17 -6.28 -8.41
C ALA A 58 -2.09 -6.30 -6.87
N TYR A 59 -0.99 -6.81 -6.33
CA TYR A 59 -0.74 -6.80 -4.88
C TYR A 59 -0.58 -5.37 -4.35
N ALA A 60 0.26 -4.56 -5.01
CA ALA A 60 0.51 -3.19 -4.64
C ALA A 60 -0.77 -2.34 -4.64
N ALA A 61 -1.56 -2.42 -5.71
CA ALA A 61 -2.83 -1.70 -5.83
C ALA A 61 -3.84 -2.13 -4.76
N ASN A 62 -3.90 -3.41 -4.39
CA ASN A 62 -4.81 -3.86 -3.34
C ASN A 62 -4.40 -3.35 -1.95
N VAL A 63 -3.10 -3.35 -1.63
CA VAL A 63 -2.59 -2.79 -0.36
C VAL A 63 -2.85 -1.29 -0.30
N HIS A 64 -2.57 -0.55 -1.39
CA HIS A 64 -2.86 0.88 -1.49
C HIS A 64 -4.34 1.18 -1.20
N ARG A 65 -5.26 0.43 -1.82
CA ARG A 65 -6.71 0.57 -1.59
C ARG A 65 -7.11 0.29 -0.15
N GLN A 66 -6.55 -0.73 0.50
CA GLN A 66 -6.84 -1.03 1.90
C GLN A 66 -6.44 0.13 2.80
N ILE A 67 -5.21 0.63 2.61
CA ILE A 67 -4.68 1.77 3.35
C ILE A 67 -5.56 3.02 3.16
N GLN A 68 -6.01 3.30 1.93
CA GLN A 68 -6.94 4.41 1.68
C GLN A 68 -8.30 4.22 2.37
N ASN A 69 -8.89 3.04 2.27
CA ASN A 69 -10.16 2.74 2.93
C ASN A 69 -10.07 2.90 4.44
N ASP A 70 -8.97 2.49 5.06
CA ASP A 70 -8.77 2.63 6.51
C ASP A 70 -8.77 4.12 6.92
N ARG A 71 -8.11 4.98 6.12
CA ARG A 71 -8.13 6.44 6.36
C ARG A 71 -9.54 7.02 6.22
N ASP A 72 -10.26 6.62 5.18
CA ASP A 72 -11.60 7.13 4.94
C ASP A 72 -12.58 6.67 6.04
N LEU A 73 -12.41 5.44 6.55
CA LEU A 73 -13.15 4.94 7.72
C LEU A 73 -12.85 5.75 8.98
N GLU A 74 -11.58 6.01 9.28
CA GLU A 74 -11.18 6.84 10.42
C GLU A 74 -11.74 8.27 10.33
N GLU A 75 -11.77 8.87 9.13
CA GLU A 75 -12.37 10.18 8.92
C GLU A 75 -13.89 10.14 9.14
N LEU A 76 -14.58 9.14 8.59
CA LEU A 76 -16.02 8.98 8.79
C LEU A 76 -16.38 8.75 10.26
N SER A 77 -15.61 7.94 10.98
CA SER A 77 -15.79 7.74 12.42
C SER A 77 -15.62 9.05 13.20
N ARG A 78 -14.56 9.82 12.93
CA ARG A 78 -14.34 11.13 13.56
C ARG A 78 -15.48 12.12 13.27
N ARG A 79 -16.04 12.09 12.06
CA ARG A 79 -17.18 12.94 11.68
C ARG A 79 -18.48 12.51 12.34
N LEU A 80 -18.70 11.21 12.51
CA LEU A 80 -19.85 10.68 13.24
C LEU A 80 -19.79 11.09 14.71
N GLU A 81 -18.65 10.92 15.37
CA GLU A 81 -18.45 11.33 16.77
C GLU A 81 -18.75 12.83 16.97
N GLN A 82 -18.27 13.70 16.08
CA GLN A 82 -18.54 15.14 16.15
C GLN A 82 -20.02 15.50 15.95
N LEU A 83 -20.74 14.76 15.11
CA LEU A 83 -22.18 14.96 14.91
C LEU A 83 -22.97 14.45 16.12
N GLU A 84 -22.63 13.28 16.64
CA GLU A 84 -23.26 12.72 17.83
C GLU A 84 -23.03 13.58 19.08
N GLU A 85 -21.84 14.17 19.25
CA GLU A 85 -21.56 15.10 20.34
C GLU A 85 -22.28 16.46 20.18
N GLY A 86 -22.59 16.87 18.94
CA GLY A 86 -23.32 18.11 18.65
C GLY A 86 -24.84 18.01 18.73
N ASP A 87 -25.39 16.79 18.64
CA ASP A 87 -26.83 16.49 18.75
C ASP A 87 -27.27 16.09 20.19
N VAL A 88 -26.39 16.26 21.20
CA VAL A 88 -26.68 16.06 22.64
C VAL A 88 -26.82 17.38 23.41
#